data_AF-A0A060XW59-F1
#
_entry.id   AF-A0A060XW59-F1
#
_cell.length_a   1.000
_cell.length_b   1.000
_cell.length_c   1.000
_cell.angle_alpha   90.00
_cell.angle_beta   90.00
_cell.angle_gamma   90.00
#
_symmetry.space_group_name_H-M   'P 1'
#
loop_
_entity.id
_entity.type
_entity.pdbx_description
1 polymer ?
#
loop_
_entity_poly.entity_id
_entity_poly.type
_entity_poly.pdbx_seq_one_letter_code
_entity_poly.pdbx_strand_id
1 'polypeptide(L)'
;MERGRVKTWKRRWFILTDSCLYYFEYTTDKDPIGIIPLENLSVREIEDSTKQYCLEIYNPRGQKIKACKTENGGRVVEGKHQSYRMSAATADERDDWIGSIRASITKDPFYDLVSLRKRKVINNNNASQD
;
A
#
# COMPACT_ATOMS: atom_id res chain seq x y z
N MET A 1 6.88 23.79 5.07
CA MET A 1 7.59 23.14 3.95
C MET A 1 8.26 21.88 4.51
N GLU A 2 7.59 20.74 4.43
CA GLU A 2 8.11 19.51 5.03
C GLU A 2 9.18 18.92 4.11
N ARG A 3 10.44 18.90 4.57
CA ARG A 3 11.60 18.35 3.86
C ARG A 3 11.27 16.92 3.41
N GLY A 4 11.17 16.74 2.10
CA GLY A 4 10.83 15.47 1.48
C GLY A 4 11.76 14.35 1.93
N ARG A 5 11.23 13.38 2.67
CA ARG A 5 11.85 12.08 2.82
C ARG A 5 12.08 11.54 1.41
N VAL A 6 13.34 11.42 0.99
CA VAL A 6 13.69 10.91 -0.34
C VAL A 6 13.03 9.55 -0.52
N LYS A 7 12.05 9.47 -1.42
CA LYS A 7 11.44 8.21 -1.82
C LYS A 7 12.48 7.48 -2.66
N THR A 8 13.13 6.49 -2.07
CA THR A 8 14.12 5.66 -2.77
C THR A 8 13.42 4.43 -3.34
N TRP A 9 13.68 4.13 -4.61
CA TRP A 9 13.24 2.90 -5.25
C TRP A 9 14.05 1.71 -4.71
N LYS A 10 13.38 0.60 -4.41
CA LYS A 10 14.01 -0.63 -3.91
C LYS A 10 13.49 -1.81 -4.73
N ARG A 11 14.40 -2.69 -5.15
CA ARG A 11 14.03 -3.98 -5.75
C ARG A 11 13.53 -4.91 -4.65
N ARG A 12 12.38 -5.54 -4.87
CA ARG A 12 11.72 -6.45 -3.95
C ARG A 12 11.12 -7.60 -4.73
N TRP A 13 11.03 -8.76 -4.09
CA TRP A 13 10.27 -9.89 -4.61
C TRP A 13 8.83 -9.77 -4.13
N PHE A 14 7.85 -9.88 -5.03
CA PHE A 14 6.44 -9.69 -4.71
C PHE A 14 5.67 -11.00 -4.87
N ILE A 15 4.76 -11.26 -3.94
CA ILE A 15 3.79 -12.35 -4.03
C ILE A 15 2.41 -11.77 -3.77
N LEU A 16 1.47 -12.07 -4.66
CA LEU A 16 0.06 -11.73 -4.49
C LEU A 16 -0.71 -13.01 -4.15
N THR A 17 -1.28 -13.04 -2.95
CA THR A 17 -2.13 -14.15 -2.47
C THR A 17 -3.09 -13.64 -1.42
N ASP A 18 -4.25 -14.30 -1.26
CA ASP A 18 -5.21 -14.00 -0.18
C ASP A 18 -5.59 -12.51 -0.06
N SER A 19 -5.79 -11.85 -1.21
CA SER A 19 -6.11 -10.41 -1.30
C SER A 19 -5.08 -9.49 -0.62
N CYS A 20 -3.84 -9.96 -0.49
CA CYS A 20 -2.72 -9.24 0.10
C CYS A 20 -1.51 -9.26 -0.83
N LEU A 21 -0.79 -8.14 -0.91
CA LEU A 21 0.48 -8.05 -1.60
C LEU A 21 1.61 -8.12 -0.58
N TYR A 22 2.38 -9.20 -0.64
CA TYR A 22 3.55 -9.46 0.18
C TYR A 22 4.79 -9.05 -0.58
N TYR A 23 5.76 -8.48 0.12
CA TYR A 23 7.06 -8.21 -0.49
C TYR A 23 8.23 -8.61 0.43
N PHE A 24 9.25 -9.17 -0.21
CA PHE A 24 10.43 -9.77 0.41
C PHE A 24 11.69 -9.04 -0.05
N GLU A 25 12.75 -9.12 0.75
CA GLU A 25 14.05 -8.59 0.32
C GLU A 25 14.67 -9.50 -0.74
N TYR A 26 14.64 -10.81 -0.50
CA TYR A 26 15.14 -11.84 -1.39
C TYR A 26 14.10 -12.94 -1.64
N THR A 27 14.28 -13.69 -2.73
CA THR A 27 13.40 -14.80 -3.13
C THR A 27 13.50 -16.02 -2.20
N THR A 28 14.56 -16.12 -1.41
CA THR A 28 14.82 -17.21 -0.46
C THR A 28 14.29 -16.92 0.94
N ASP A 29 13.81 -15.70 1.19
CA ASP A 29 13.31 -15.30 2.50
C ASP A 29 11.97 -15.98 2.77
N LYS A 30 11.81 -16.47 4.01
CA LYS A 30 10.56 -17.10 4.46
C LYS A 30 9.55 -16.08 4.96
N ASP A 31 10.04 -14.98 5.54
CA ASP A 31 9.21 -13.96 6.16
C ASP A 31 9.16 -12.70 5.28
N PRO A 32 7.97 -12.15 5.00
CA PRO A 32 7.83 -10.92 4.23
C PRO A 32 8.36 -9.73 5.04
N ILE A 33 9.05 -8.81 4.37
CA ILE A 33 9.48 -7.54 4.97
C ILE A 33 8.37 -6.47 4.90
N GLY A 34 7.25 -6.78 4.24
CA GLY A 34 6.01 -6.04 4.43
C GLY A 34 4.82 -6.65 3.71
N ILE A 35 3.65 -6.23 4.16
CA ILE A 35 2.35 -6.77 3.75
C ILE A 35 1.41 -5.60 3.52
N ILE A 36 0.76 -5.61 2.35
CA ILE A 36 -0.23 -4.60 1.95
C ILE A 36 -1.55 -5.33 1.69
N PRO A 37 -2.48 -5.34 2.68
CA PRO A 37 -3.87 -5.72 2.45
C PRO A 37 -4.50 -4.87 1.34
N LEU A 38 -5.17 -5.51 0.37
CA LEU A 38 -5.73 -4.83 -0.80
C LEU A 38 -7.20 -4.40 -0.62
N GLU A 39 -7.75 -4.57 0.58
CA GLU A 39 -9.11 -4.18 0.94
C GLU A 39 -9.37 -2.70 0.65
N ASN A 40 -10.40 -2.42 -0.14
CA ASN A 40 -10.85 -1.05 -0.46
C ASN A 40 -9.75 -0.16 -1.09
N LEU A 41 -8.73 -0.77 -1.69
CA LEU A 41 -7.72 -0.07 -2.47
C LEU A 41 -8.10 -0.03 -3.95
N SER A 42 -7.28 0.62 -4.75
CA SER A 42 -7.36 0.62 -6.20
C SER A 42 -5.96 0.67 -6.79
N VAL A 43 -5.84 0.18 -8.02
CA VAL A 43 -4.58 0.16 -8.76
C VAL A 43 -4.75 0.83 -10.12
N ARG A 44 -3.76 1.63 -10.49
CA ARG A 44 -3.71 2.35 -11.77
C ARG A 44 -2.29 2.41 -12.32
N GLU A 45 -2.18 2.58 -13.62
CA GLU A 45 -0.96 3.02 -14.26
C GLU A 45 -0.63 4.47 -13.84
N ILE A 46 0.66 4.77 -13.70
CA ILE A 46 1.16 6.12 -13.48
C ILE A 46 2.42 6.36 -14.31
N GLU A 47 2.68 7.62 -14.63
CA GLU A 47 3.99 8.05 -15.13
C GLU A 47 4.90 8.42 -13.94
N ASP A 48 6.20 8.16 -14.09
CA ASP A 48 7.23 8.61 -13.15
C ASP A 48 8.41 9.20 -13.94
N SER A 49 9.02 10.25 -13.40
CA SER A 49 10.14 10.92 -14.07
C SER A 49 11.42 10.09 -14.12
N THR A 50 11.53 9.05 -13.29
CA THR A 50 12.76 8.25 -13.11
C THR A 50 12.61 6.78 -13.44
N LYS A 51 11.37 6.29 -13.57
CA LYS A 51 11.05 4.87 -13.77
C LYS A 51 9.96 4.68 -14.80
N GLN A 52 10.11 3.63 -15.60
CA GLN A 52 9.13 3.21 -16.60
C GLN A 52 8.23 2.12 -16.04
N TYR A 53 7.11 1.89 -16.73
CA TYR A 53 6.16 0.80 -16.45
C TYR A 53 5.66 0.85 -14.99
N CYS A 54 5.32 2.06 -14.55
CA CYS A 54 4.95 2.32 -13.17
C CYS A 54 3.46 2.08 -12.93
N LEU A 55 3.15 1.55 -11.75
CA LEU A 55 1.80 1.42 -11.24
C LEU A 55 1.72 1.96 -9.81
N GLU A 56 0.52 2.38 -9.41
CA GLU A 56 0.24 2.88 -8.08
C GLU A 56 -0.95 2.15 -7.45
N ILE A 57 -0.72 1.57 -6.28
CA ILE A 57 -1.76 1.11 -5.37
C ILE A 57 -2.09 2.26 -4.42
N TYR A 58 -3.34 2.71 -4.43
CA TYR A 58 -3.79 3.87 -3.66
C TYR A 58 -5.15 3.60 -3.01
N ASN A 59 -5.48 4.39 -1.99
CA ASN A 59 -6.83 4.42 -1.45
C ASN A 59 -7.64 5.50 -2.18
N PRO A 60 -8.75 5.16 -2.88
CA PRO A 60 -9.57 6.15 -3.60
C PRO A 60 -10.17 7.24 -2.71
N ARG A 61 -10.29 6.99 -1.40
CA ARG A 61 -10.81 7.95 -0.41
C ARG A 61 -9.72 8.87 0.16
N GLY A 62 -8.49 8.79 -0.36
CA GLY A 62 -7.34 9.58 0.11
C GLY A 62 -6.85 9.19 1.50
N GLN A 63 -7.31 8.05 2.04
CA GLN A 63 -6.90 7.58 3.36
C GLN A 63 -5.53 6.91 3.32
N LYS A 64 -4.83 6.90 4.45
CA LYS A 64 -3.61 6.12 4.64
C LYS A 64 -3.89 4.63 4.42
N ILE A 65 -3.00 3.95 3.71
CA ILE A 65 -3.10 2.50 3.50
C ILE A 65 -2.64 1.80 4.78
N LYS A 66 -3.49 0.90 5.30
CA LYS A 66 -3.13 0.01 6.40
C LYS A 66 -2.19 -1.05 5.85
N ALA A 67 -0.95 -1.03 6.28
CA ALA A 67 0.08 -1.98 5.87
C ALA A 67 1.06 -2.13 7.03
N CYS A 68 1.84 -3.21 7.02
CA CYS A 68 2.96 -3.37 7.95
C CYS A 68 4.26 -3.58 7.17
N LYS A 69 5.38 -3.23 7.79
CA LYS A 69 6.71 -3.51 7.26
C LYS A 69 7.72 -3.71 8.38
N THR A 70 8.80 -4.40 8.06
CA THR A 70 9.91 -4.63 8.97
C THR A 70 10.96 -3.53 8.77
N GLU A 71 11.37 -2.86 9.85
CA GLU A 71 12.51 -1.93 9.85
C GLU A 71 13.84 -2.69 10.01
N ASN A 72 14.95 -1.99 9.73
CA ASN A 72 16.28 -2.51 10.03
C ASN A 72 16.35 -2.90 11.52
N GLY A 73 16.68 -4.18 11.79
CA GLY A 73 16.65 -4.75 13.14
C GLY A 73 15.44 -5.64 13.44
N GLY A 74 14.58 -5.95 12.45
CA GLY A 74 13.55 -6.98 12.57
C GLY A 74 12.25 -6.52 13.24
N ARG A 75 12.14 -5.23 13.61
CA ARG A 75 10.93 -4.69 14.24
C ARG A 75 9.84 -4.43 13.19
N VAL A 76 8.65 -5.00 13.42
CA VAL A 76 7.47 -4.72 12.59
C VAL A 76 6.86 -3.38 13.00
N VAL A 77 6.61 -2.52 12.00
CA VAL A 77 6.00 -1.20 12.16
C VAL A 77 4.86 -1.01 11.15
N GLU A 78 3.90 -0.15 11.49
CA GLU A 78 2.85 0.24 10.55
C GLU A 78 3.44 1.08 9.40
N GLY A 79 3.07 0.73 8.16
CA GLY A 79 3.41 1.50 6.97
C GLY A 79 2.88 2.94 7.09
N LYS A 80 3.64 3.91 6.60
CA LYS A 80 3.27 5.35 6.63
C LYS A 80 2.79 5.88 5.27
N HIS A 81 2.42 4.98 4.37
CA HIS A 81 2.24 5.26 2.95
C HIS A 81 0.76 5.59 2.64
N GLN A 82 0.53 6.67 1.89
CA GLN A 82 -0.78 6.97 1.29
C GLN A 82 -1.00 6.23 -0.03
N SER A 83 0.10 5.92 -0.72
CA SER A 83 0.13 5.08 -1.91
C SER A 83 1.44 4.29 -1.98
N TYR A 84 1.41 3.17 -2.69
CA TYR A 84 2.58 2.37 -3.03
C TYR A 84 2.79 2.45 -4.54
N ARG A 85 3.95 3.00 -4.93
CA ARG A 85 4.37 3.04 -6.33
C ARG A 85 5.35 1.92 -6.59
N MET A 86 5.12 1.22 -7.69
CA MET A 86 5.93 0.10 -8.16
C MET A 86 6.28 0.33 -9.62
N SER A 87 7.39 -0.27 -10.07
CA SER A 87 7.84 -0.25 -11.46
C SER A 87 8.17 -1.68 -11.83
N ALA A 88 7.58 -2.16 -12.93
CA ALA A 88 7.83 -3.47 -13.48
C ALA A 88 9.02 -3.44 -14.46
N ALA A 89 9.54 -4.60 -14.86
CA ALA A 89 10.62 -4.66 -15.84
C ALA A 89 10.14 -4.37 -17.27
N THR A 90 8.86 -4.63 -17.56
CA THR A 90 8.23 -4.42 -18.87
C THR A 90 6.81 -3.87 -18.73
N ALA A 91 6.26 -3.34 -19.84
CA ALA A 91 4.87 -2.90 -19.90
C ALA A 91 3.87 -4.05 -19.67
N ASP A 92 4.13 -5.20 -20.30
CA ASP A 92 3.29 -6.40 -20.15
C ASP A 92 3.26 -6.86 -18.68
N GLU A 93 4.42 -6.92 -18.03
CA GLU A 93 4.50 -7.28 -16.60
C GLU A 93 3.74 -6.26 -15.72
N ARG A 94 3.83 -4.95 -16.01
CA ARG A 94 3.03 -3.93 -15.31
C ARG A 94 1.53 -4.22 -15.48
N ASP A 95 1.09 -4.50 -16.70
CA ASP A 95 -0.33 -4.70 -17.01
C ASP A 95 -0.88 -5.99 -16.38
N ASP A 96 -0.07 -7.06 -16.37
CA ASP A 96 -0.38 -8.30 -15.65
C ASP A 96 -0.51 -8.06 -14.14
N TRP A 97 0.41 -7.28 -13.54
CA TRP A 97 0.30 -6.88 -12.14
C TRP A 97 -0.94 -6.04 -11.86
N ILE A 98 -1.27 -5.06 -12.72
CA ILE A 98 -2.49 -4.25 -12.59
C ILE A 98 -3.72 -5.14 -12.63
N GLY A 99 -3.80 -6.07 -13.61
CA GLY A 99 -4.92 -7.00 -13.76
C GLY A 99 -5.08 -7.90 -12.53
N SER A 100 -3.99 -8.51 -12.08
CA SER A 100 -3.97 -9.44 -10.95
C SER A 100 -4.33 -8.74 -9.63
N ILE A 101 -3.76 -7.56 -9.36
CA ILE A 101 -4.08 -6.76 -8.18
C ILE A 101 -5.55 -6.33 -8.22
N ARG A 102 -6.04 -5.86 -9.38
CA ARG A 102 -7.44 -5.44 -9.54
C ARG A 102 -8.42 -6.59 -9.27
N ALA A 103 -8.11 -7.79 -9.75
CA ALA A 103 -8.92 -8.98 -9.48
C ALA A 103 -8.90 -9.41 -8.00
N SER A 104 -7.83 -9.09 -7.27
CA SER A 104 -7.64 -9.46 -5.86
C SER A 104 -8.13 -8.39 -4.87
N ILE A 105 -8.60 -7.24 -5.33
CA ILE A 105 -9.15 -6.19 -4.45
C ILE A 105 -10.54 -6.63 -3.96
N THR A 106 -10.66 -6.79 -2.65
CA THR A 106 -11.95 -7.04 -1.99
C THR A 106 -12.60 -5.73 -1.58
N LYS A 107 -13.93 -5.67 -1.74
CA LYS A 107 -14.77 -4.59 -1.21
C LYS A 107 -15.51 -5.12 0.01
N ASP A 108 -15.22 -4.56 1.17
CA ASP A 108 -15.97 -4.88 2.39
C ASP A 108 -17.12 -3.87 2.54
N PRO A 109 -18.40 -4.30 2.47
CA PRO A 109 -19.55 -3.41 2.62
C PRO A 109 -19.63 -2.75 4.01
N PHE A 110 -18.99 -3.33 5.03
CA PHE A 110 -18.96 -2.78 6.39
C PHE A 110 -17.80 -1.80 6.62
N TYR A 111 -16.80 -1.78 5.72
CA TYR A 111 -15.63 -0.91 5.87
C TYR A 111 -16.01 0.56 5.95
N ASP A 112 -16.99 0.99 5.16
CA ASP A 112 -17.48 2.38 5.16
C ASP A 112 -18.15 2.74 6.47
N LEU A 113 -18.99 1.85 6.99
CA LEU A 113 -19.69 2.02 8.28
C LEU A 113 -18.68 2.12 9.44
N VAL A 114 -17.67 1.24 9.46
CA VAL A 114 -16.62 1.25 10.49
C VAL A 114 -15.74 2.50 10.37
N SER A 115 -15.36 2.88 9.15
CA SER A 115 -14.52 4.06 8.89
C SER A 115 -15.21 5.37 9.25
N LEU A 116 -16.53 5.49 9.00
CA LEU A 116 -17.34 6.63 9.45
C LEU A 116 -17.40 6.72 10.97
N ARG A 117 -17.65 5.59 11.66
CA ARG A 117 -17.67 5.54 13.13
C ARG A 117 -16.33 5.95 13.74
N LYS A 118 -15.21 5.43 13.22
CA LYS A 118 -13.86 5.81 13.70
C LYS A 118 -13.60 7.31 13.56
N ARG A 119 -13.93 7.92 12.41
CA ARG A 119 -13.76 9.36 12.20
C ARG A 119 -14.57 10.21 13.19
N LYS A 120 -15.82 9.81 13.46
CA LYS A 120 -16.70 10.53 14.40
C LYS A 120 -16.19 10.47 15.84
N VAL A 121 -15.67 9.31 16.27
CA VAL A 121 -15.08 9.15 17.61
C VAL A 121 -13.81 9.98 17.77
N ILE A 122 -12.92 9.99 16.77
CA ILE A 122 -11.68 10.78 16.81
C ILE A 122 -12.00 12.29 16.86
N ASN A 123 -12.95 12.76 16.04
CA ASN A 123 -13.35 14.17 16.06
C ASN A 123 -13.98 14.59 17.40
N ASN A 124 -14.78 13.72 18.02
CA ASN A 124 -15.40 14.03 19.32
C ASN A 124 -14.37 14.11 20.45
N ASN A 125 -13.32 13.29 20.43
CA ASN A 125 -12.27 13.33 21.46
C ASN A 125 -11.41 14.59 21.36
N ASN A 126 -11.20 15.13 20.15
CA ASN A 126 -10.45 16.37 19.96
C ASN A 126 -11.27 17.63 20.30
N ALA A 127 -12.61 17.56 20.24
CA ALA A 127 -13.50 18.66 20.62
C ALA A 127 -13.76 18.75 22.13
N SER A 128 -13.20 17.83 22.93
CA SER A 128 -13.40 17.75 24.39
C SER A 128 -12.13 18.15 25.17
N GLN A 129 -11.15 18.78 24.51
CA GLN A 129 -9.89 19.24 25.10
C GLN A 129 -9.64 20.76 24.96
N ASP A 130 -10.65 21.53 24.53
CA ASP A 130 -10.67 22.99 24.58
C ASP A 130 -11.65 23.49 25.65
#